data_AF-A0A7C1EJ92-F1
#
_entry.id   AF-A0A7C1EJ92-F1
#
_cell.length_a   1.000
_cell.length_b   1.000
_cell.length_c   1.000
_cell.angle_alpha   90.00
_cell.angle_beta   90.00
_cell.angle_gamma   90.00
#
_symmetry.space_group_name_H-M   'P 1'
#
loop_
_entity.id
_entity.type
_entity.pdbx_description
1 polymer ?
#
loop_
_entity_poly.entity_id
_entity_poly.type
_entity_poly.pdbx_seq_one_letter_code
_entity_poly.pdbx_strand_id
1 'polypeptide(L)'
;MNTVLEAILWALGITLLAQGISIGIMWLLGLPPKKLTAAIEDEQNPAVGALFFIVALIVALYLGLVGGDGYQSTGSNTEDFLWIIGGVLLAVVFTAISFAIAYRVMTPIKGENFYQYLRREIIVEQNVSLAFFLGALAIAPFMATVYQIL
;
A
#
# COMPACT_ATOMS: atom_id res chain seq x y z
N MET A 1 -23.09 -10.05 9.34
CA MET A 1 -23.14 -9.20 8.14
C MET A 1 -22.19 -8.06 8.44
N ASN A 2 -20.93 -8.18 8.04
CA ASN A 2 -19.96 -7.11 8.28
C ASN A 2 -20.42 -5.92 7.44
N THR A 3 -20.69 -4.80 8.08
CA THR A 3 -21.18 -3.61 7.36
C THR A 3 -20.09 -3.10 6.41
N VAL A 4 -20.45 -2.47 5.30
CA VAL A 4 -19.47 -1.84 4.37
C VAL A 4 -18.48 -0.93 5.12
N LEU A 5 -18.94 -0.32 6.21
CA LEU A 5 -18.11 0.46 7.12
C LEU A 5 -17.02 -0.37 7.80
N GLU A 6 -17.32 -1.56 8.31
CA GLU A 6 -16.32 -2.47 8.90
C GLU A 6 -15.29 -2.90 7.85
N ALA A 7 -15.73 -3.15 6.62
CA ALA A 7 -14.83 -3.50 5.52
C ALA A 7 -13.79 -2.40 5.25
N ILE A 8 -14.27 -1.15 5.17
CA ILE A 8 -13.44 0.05 4.99
C ILE A 8 -12.49 0.25 6.18
N LEU A 9 -13.00 0.15 7.41
CA LEU A 9 -12.19 0.35 8.63
C LEU A 9 -11.10 -0.71 8.76
N TRP A 10 -11.39 -1.96 8.39
CA TRP A 10 -10.42 -3.05 8.38
C TRP A 10 -9.32 -2.81 7.34
N ALA A 11 -9.69 -2.46 6.10
CA ALA A 11 -8.73 -2.16 5.05
C ALA A 11 -7.81 -0.99 5.42
N LEU A 12 -8.39 0.06 6.02
CA LEU A 12 -7.63 1.18 6.56
C LEU A 12 -6.69 0.73 7.69
N GLY A 13 -7.18 -0.09 8.62
CA GLY A 13 -6.41 -0.62 9.75
C GLY A 13 -5.21 -1.45 9.30
N ILE A 14 -5.42 -2.43 8.40
CA ILE A 14 -4.33 -3.23 7.81
C ILE A 14 -3.32 -2.33 7.12
N THR A 15 -3.79 -1.36 6.33
CA THR A 15 -2.90 -0.46 5.60
C THR A 15 -2.02 0.34 6.55
N LEU A 16 -2.62 0.99 7.55
CA LEU A 16 -1.88 1.79 8.53
C LEU A 16 -0.89 0.94 9.35
N LEU A 17 -1.27 -0.27 9.74
CA LEU A 17 -0.40 -1.17 10.48
C LEU A 17 0.76 -1.67 9.60
N ALA A 18 0.50 -2.09 8.37
CA ALA A 18 1.53 -2.51 7.43
C ALA A 18 2.56 -1.41 7.18
N GLN A 19 2.10 -0.18 6.88
CA GLN A 19 3.01 0.94 6.67
C GLN A 19 3.74 1.33 7.97
N GLY A 20 3.02 1.37 9.10
CA GLY A 20 3.59 1.74 10.40
C GLY A 20 4.68 0.78 10.86
N ILE A 21 4.47 -0.53 10.70
CA ILE A 21 5.48 -1.55 11.02
C ILE A 21 6.65 -1.45 10.06
N SER A 22 6.44 -1.28 8.74
CA SER A 22 7.53 -1.04 7.80
C SER A 22 8.39 0.16 8.20
N ILE A 23 7.77 1.29 8.53
CA ILE A 23 8.48 2.48 9.04
C ILE A 23 9.23 2.17 10.34
N GLY A 24 8.60 1.44 11.28
CA GLY A 24 9.21 1.04 12.54
C GLY A 24 10.47 0.18 12.34
N ILE A 25 10.41 -0.79 11.43
CA ILE A 25 11.56 -1.64 11.10
C ILE A 25 12.65 -0.82 10.42
N MET A 26 12.32 0.06 9.46
CA MET A 26 13.32 0.96 8.87
C MET A 26 14.01 1.80 9.94
N TRP A 27 13.23 2.32 10.90
CA TRP A 27 13.78 3.12 11.98
C TRP A 27 14.74 2.33 12.87
N LEU A 28 14.41 1.08 13.21
CA LEU A 28 15.29 0.18 13.96
C LEU A 28 16.61 -0.12 13.21
N LEU A 29 16.57 -0.13 11.88
CA LEU A 29 17.75 -0.31 11.03
C LEU A 29 18.56 0.98 10.82
N GLY A 30 18.20 2.06 11.50
CA GLY A 30 18.92 3.34 11.45
C GLY A 30 18.41 4.31 10.36
N LEU A 31 17.28 4.01 9.72
CA LEU A 31 16.60 4.85 8.73
C LEU A 31 15.32 5.45 9.34
N PRO A 32 15.42 6.50 10.17
CA PRO A 32 14.25 7.20 10.70
C PRO A 32 13.43 7.82 9.55
N PRO A 33 12.12 8.10 9.76
CA PRO A 33 11.23 8.60 8.71
C PRO A 33 11.77 9.81 7.93
N LYS A 34 12.48 10.72 8.63
CA LYS A 34 13.07 11.92 8.01
C LYS A 34 14.16 11.62 6.97
N LYS A 35 14.84 10.48 7.08
CA LYS A 35 15.87 10.04 6.13
C LYS A 35 15.32 9.08 5.09
N LEU A 36 14.13 8.52 5.30
CA LEU A 36 13.53 7.54 4.41
C LEU A 36 13.25 8.13 3.03
N THR A 37 12.74 9.37 2.98
CA THR A 37 12.52 10.09 1.72
C THR A 37 13.82 10.27 0.93
N ALA A 38 14.88 10.75 1.58
CA ALA A 38 16.19 10.91 0.93
C ALA A 38 16.76 9.57 0.44
N ALA A 39 16.59 8.49 1.21
CA ALA A 39 17.04 7.16 0.81
C ALA A 39 16.27 6.61 -0.40
N ILE A 40 15.00 7.01 -0.57
CA ILE A 40 14.13 6.59 -1.68
C ILE A 40 14.34 7.46 -2.92
N GLU A 41 14.45 8.79 -2.77
CA GLU A 41 14.47 9.73 -3.88
C GLU A 41 15.89 10.14 -4.29
N ASP A 42 16.74 10.53 -3.34
CA ASP A 42 18.07 11.07 -3.63
C ASP A 42 19.10 9.94 -3.85
N GLU A 43 19.11 8.96 -2.94
CA GLU A 43 20.02 7.82 -3.02
C GLU A 43 19.47 6.69 -3.90
N GLN A 44 18.16 6.72 -4.18
CA GLN A 44 17.43 5.71 -4.95
C GLN A 44 17.76 4.27 -4.50
N ASN A 45 17.95 4.06 -3.20
CA ASN A 45 18.50 2.82 -2.67
C ASN A 45 17.47 1.68 -2.79
N PRO A 46 17.64 0.73 -3.72
CA PRO A 46 16.62 -0.28 -3.99
C PRO A 46 16.42 -1.24 -2.82
N ALA A 47 17.44 -1.43 -1.97
CA ALA A 47 17.32 -2.28 -0.79
C ALA A 47 16.34 -1.70 0.24
N VAL A 48 16.31 -0.37 0.38
CA VAL A 48 15.38 0.33 1.28
C VAL A 48 13.95 0.15 0.80
N GLY A 49 13.68 0.43 -0.49
CA GLY A 49 12.37 0.21 -1.09
C GLY A 49 11.93 -1.25 -1.00
N ALA A 50 12.80 -2.19 -1.37
CA ALA A 50 12.51 -3.62 -1.34
C ALA A 50 12.22 -4.13 0.07
N LEU A 51 13.00 -3.72 1.07
CA LEU A 51 12.77 -4.12 2.45
C LEU A 51 11.46 -3.54 2.99
N PHE A 52 11.15 -2.28 2.66
CA PHE A 52 9.88 -1.64 3.01
C PHE A 52 8.69 -2.41 2.41
N PHE A 53 8.81 -2.82 1.15
CA PHE A 53 7.82 -3.65 0.45
C PHE A 53 7.65 -5.03 1.09
N ILE A 54 8.74 -5.75 1.34
CA ILE A 54 8.70 -7.11 1.90
C ILE A 54 8.06 -7.09 3.29
N VAL A 55 8.42 -6.13 4.14
CA VAL A 55 7.80 -6.00 5.47
C VAL A 55 6.30 -5.70 5.34
N ALA A 56 5.92 -4.75 4.50
CA ALA A 56 4.51 -4.39 4.30
C ALA A 56 3.71 -5.60 3.78
N LEU A 57 4.27 -6.37 2.84
CA LEU A 57 3.68 -7.59 2.32
C LEU A 57 3.50 -8.65 3.41
N ILE A 58 4.53 -8.95 4.19
CA ILE A 58 4.46 -9.96 5.27
C ILE A 58 3.42 -9.54 6.31
N VAL A 59 3.41 -8.28 6.71
CA VAL A 59 2.43 -7.76 7.69
C VAL A 59 1.02 -7.82 7.11
N ALA A 60 0.81 -7.38 5.87
CA ALA A 60 -0.50 -7.43 5.24
C ALA A 60 -1.02 -8.86 5.06
N LEU A 61 -0.14 -9.80 4.70
CA LEU A 61 -0.46 -11.23 4.64
C LEU A 61 -0.85 -11.77 6.02
N TYR A 62 -0.04 -11.49 7.04
CA TYR A 62 -0.29 -11.98 8.40
C TYR A 62 -1.60 -11.41 8.97
N LEU A 63 -1.82 -10.10 8.86
CA LEU A 63 -3.04 -9.46 9.35
C LEU A 63 -4.27 -9.93 8.57
N GLY A 64 -4.12 -10.13 7.26
CA GLY A 64 -5.18 -10.71 6.44
C GLY A 64 -5.54 -12.13 6.86
N LEU A 65 -4.56 -12.99 7.15
CA LEU A 65 -4.78 -14.35 7.62
C LEU A 65 -5.39 -14.42 9.03
N VAL A 66 -4.98 -13.54 9.94
CA VAL A 66 -5.39 -13.60 11.36
C VAL A 66 -6.72 -12.87 11.61
N GLY A 67 -6.99 -11.80 10.87
CA GLY A 67 -8.18 -10.98 11.07
C GLY A 67 -9.21 -11.03 9.95
N GLY A 68 -8.96 -11.80 8.89
CA GLY A 68 -9.96 -12.13 7.88
C GLY A 68 -10.85 -13.28 8.36
N ASP A 69 -12.17 -13.12 8.25
CA ASP A 69 -13.14 -14.21 8.46
C ASP A 69 -13.17 -15.21 7.29
N GLY A 70 -12.35 -14.96 6.26
CA GLY A 70 -12.45 -15.65 5.00
C GLY A 70 -13.65 -15.17 4.19
N TYR A 71 -13.73 -15.63 2.95
CA TYR A 71 -14.87 -15.47 2.09
C TYR A 71 -15.97 -16.39 2.55
N GLN A 72 -17.11 -15.80 2.80
CA GLN A 72 -18.33 -16.56 2.96
C GLN A 72 -19.17 -16.31 1.73
N SER A 73 -19.16 -17.28 0.80
CA SER A 73 -20.02 -17.23 -0.38
C SER A 73 -21.46 -17.03 0.08
N THR A 74 -22.11 -16.05 -0.55
CA THR A 74 -23.52 -15.74 -0.28
C THR A 74 -24.47 -16.79 -0.89
N GLY A 75 -23.92 -17.77 -1.63
CA GLY A 75 -24.67 -18.77 -2.39
C GLY A 75 -25.16 -18.27 -3.75
N SER A 76 -24.95 -16.98 -4.06
CA SER A 76 -25.31 -16.34 -5.33
C SER A 76 -24.06 -15.87 -6.06
N ASN A 77 -23.74 -16.51 -7.19
CA ASN A 77 -22.59 -16.16 -8.03
C ASN A 77 -22.55 -14.68 -8.44
N THR A 78 -23.72 -14.03 -8.57
CA THR A 78 -23.80 -12.62 -8.95
C THR A 78 -23.44 -11.69 -7.79
N GLU A 79 -23.90 -11.99 -6.59
CA GLU A 79 -23.61 -11.18 -5.39
C GLU A 79 -22.13 -11.28 -5.02
N ASP A 80 -21.63 -12.51 -5.03
CA ASP A 80 -20.23 -12.88 -4.92
C ASP A 80 -19.34 -12.08 -5.90
N PHE A 81 -19.73 -12.00 -7.18
CA PHE A 81 -19.02 -11.23 -8.19
C PHE A 81 -19.04 -9.71 -7.94
N LEU A 82 -20.16 -9.16 -7.46
CA LEU A 82 -20.27 -7.74 -7.12
C LEU A 82 -19.40 -7.37 -5.92
N TRP A 83 -19.27 -8.25 -4.93
CA TRP A 83 -18.36 -8.07 -3.81
C TRP A 83 -16.89 -8.05 -4.24
N ILE A 84 -16.49 -8.96 -5.15
CA ILE A 84 -15.16 -8.97 -5.75
C ILE A 84 -14.86 -7.61 -6.42
N ILE A 85 -15.75 -7.14 -7.29
CA ILE A 85 -15.57 -5.86 -7.99
C ILE A 85 -15.51 -4.70 -7.00
N GLY A 86 -16.43 -4.65 -6.03
CA GLY A 86 -16.49 -3.59 -5.03
C GLY A 86 -15.20 -3.50 -4.21
N GLY A 87 -14.66 -4.65 -3.79
CA GLY A 87 -13.41 -4.72 -3.07
C GLY A 87 -12.20 -4.26 -3.88
N VAL A 88 -12.11 -4.66 -5.16
CA VAL A 88 -11.03 -4.22 -6.05
C VAL A 88 -11.09 -2.70 -6.28
N LEU A 89 -12.29 -2.16 -6.53
CA LEU A 89 -12.47 -0.72 -6.68
C LEU A 89 -12.06 0.04 -5.40
N LEU A 90 -12.42 -0.50 -4.23
CA LEU A 90 -12.01 0.08 -2.95
C LEU A 90 -10.48 0.07 -2.79
N ALA A 91 -9.81 -1.05 -3.10
CA ALA A 91 -8.36 -1.14 -3.05
C ALA A 91 -7.66 -0.15 -3.98
N VAL A 92 -8.21 0.07 -5.19
CA VAL A 92 -7.71 1.08 -6.12
C VAL A 92 -7.86 2.49 -5.55
N VAL A 93 -8.99 2.82 -4.94
CA VAL A 93 -9.21 4.13 -4.28
C VAL A 93 -8.22 4.34 -3.14
N PHE A 94 -8.04 3.35 -2.25
CA PHE A 94 -7.06 3.43 -1.16
C PHE A 94 -5.62 3.58 -1.67
N THR A 95 -5.27 2.87 -2.73
CA THR A 95 -3.96 2.97 -3.38
C THR A 95 -3.74 4.37 -3.94
N ALA A 96 -4.73 4.91 -4.65
CA ALA A 96 -4.66 6.26 -5.22
C ALA A 96 -4.51 7.34 -4.13
N ILE A 97 -5.25 7.22 -3.02
CA ILE A 97 -5.12 8.11 -1.86
C ILE A 97 -3.71 7.99 -1.26
N SER A 98 -3.21 6.76 -1.08
CA SER A 98 -1.88 6.52 -0.53
C SER A 98 -0.78 7.11 -1.40
N PHE A 99 -0.91 7.01 -2.73
CA PHE A 99 0.04 7.60 -3.66
C PHE A 99 -0.02 9.12 -3.65
N ALA A 100 -1.22 9.71 -3.55
CA ALA A 100 -1.38 11.15 -3.41
C ALA A 100 -0.76 11.68 -2.11
N ILE A 101 -0.88 10.93 -1.01
CA ILE A 101 -0.21 11.24 0.25
C ILE A 101 1.31 11.11 0.08
N ALA A 102 1.78 10.01 -0.51
CA ALA A 102 3.21 9.80 -0.77
C ALA A 102 3.79 10.96 -1.57
N TYR A 103 3.18 11.34 -2.70
CA TYR A 103 3.60 12.48 -3.50
C TYR A 103 3.70 13.80 -2.73
N ARG A 104 2.84 14.03 -1.72
CA ARG A 104 2.92 15.23 -0.87
C ARG A 104 4.04 15.18 0.17
N VAL A 105 4.45 13.98 0.58
CA VAL A 105 5.51 13.76 1.58
C VAL A 105 6.89 13.67 0.93
N MET A 106 6.92 13.17 -0.31
CA MET A 106 8.05 13.18 -1.21
C MET A 106 8.41 14.62 -1.62
N THR A 107 9.58 14.80 -2.24
CA THR A 107 10.12 16.10 -2.64
C THR A 107 10.01 16.32 -4.16
N PRO A 108 8.79 16.49 -4.71
CA PRO A 108 8.62 16.71 -6.14
C PRO A 108 9.26 18.03 -6.57
N ILE A 109 9.66 18.11 -7.84
CA ILE A 109 10.23 19.35 -8.38
C ILE A 109 9.15 20.43 -8.37
N LYS A 110 9.55 21.67 -8.04
CA LYS A 110 8.61 22.79 -7.94
C LYS A 110 7.81 22.96 -9.25
N GLY A 111 6.48 22.84 -9.14
CA GLY A 111 5.56 22.97 -10.28
C GLY A 111 5.29 21.68 -11.05
N GLU A 112 5.94 20.57 -10.67
CA GLU A 112 5.67 19.25 -11.21
C GLU A 112 4.35 18.70 -10.67
N ASN A 113 3.49 18.18 -11.54
CA ASN A 113 2.26 17.51 -11.12
C ASN A 113 2.50 16.01 -10.82
N PHE A 114 1.55 15.36 -10.15
CA PHE A 114 1.66 13.95 -9.74
C PHE A 114 2.04 13.00 -10.89
N TYR A 115 1.43 13.17 -12.07
CA TYR A 115 1.70 12.32 -13.22
C TYR A 115 3.12 12.55 -13.78
N GLN A 116 3.57 13.80 -13.85
CA GLN A 116 4.92 14.15 -14.28
C GLN A 116 5.97 13.57 -13.32
N TYR A 117 5.73 13.67 -12.02
CA TYR A 117 6.57 13.09 -10.97
C TYR A 117 6.71 11.58 -11.15
N LEU A 118 5.59 10.84 -11.21
CA LEU A 118 5.63 9.39 -11.39
C LEU A 118 6.30 8.99 -12.70
N ARG A 119 6.02 9.70 -13.79
CA ARG A 119 6.64 9.42 -15.08
C ARG A 119 8.15 9.64 -15.01
N ARG A 120 8.61 10.72 -14.39
CA ARG A 120 10.04 11.01 -14.25
C ARG A 120 10.71 9.91 -13.42
N GLU A 121 10.25 9.71 -12.19
CA GLU A 121 10.86 8.76 -11.25
C GLU A 121 10.83 7.32 -11.76
N ILE A 122 9.66 6.84 -12.21
CA ILE A 122 9.47 5.41 -12.52
C ILE A 122 9.95 5.06 -13.94
N ILE A 123 9.72 5.94 -14.92
CA ILE A 123 10.00 5.63 -16.33
C ILE A 123 11.35 6.19 -16.79
N VAL A 124 11.65 7.44 -16.43
CA VAL A 124 12.87 8.12 -16.92
C VAL A 124 14.07 7.77 -16.06
N GLU A 125 13.93 7.91 -14.74
CA GLU A 125 15.01 7.67 -13.78
C GLU A 125 15.09 6.21 -13.32
N GLN A 126 14.03 5.43 -13.58
CA GLN A 126 13.94 4.02 -13.19
C GLN A 126 14.19 3.81 -11.69
N ASN A 127 13.66 4.71 -10.86
CA ASN A 127 13.80 4.65 -9.41
C ASN A 127 13.11 3.40 -8.85
N VAL A 128 13.87 2.32 -8.73
CA VAL A 128 13.42 1.02 -8.23
C VAL A 128 12.99 1.12 -6.77
N SER A 129 13.65 1.97 -5.98
CA SER A 129 13.30 2.18 -4.58
C SER A 129 11.90 2.76 -4.44
N LEU A 130 11.59 3.81 -5.20
CA LEU A 130 10.26 4.39 -5.23
C LEU A 130 9.21 3.40 -5.77
N ALA A 131 9.55 2.63 -6.80
CA ALA A 131 8.65 1.61 -7.33
C ALA A 131 8.24 0.58 -6.26
N PHE A 132 9.20 0.07 -5.47
CA PHE A 132 8.89 -0.83 -4.36
C PHE A 132 8.12 -0.14 -3.23
N PHE A 133 8.46 1.10 -2.90
CA PHE A 133 7.74 1.87 -1.89
C PHE A 133 6.26 2.08 -2.28
N LEU A 134 6.00 2.51 -3.51
CA LEU A 134 4.64 2.63 -4.04
C LEU A 134 3.95 1.26 -4.11
N GLY A 135 4.67 0.21 -4.49
CA GLY A 135 4.17 -1.15 -4.41
C GLY A 135 3.73 -1.53 -3.00
N ALA A 136 4.45 -1.08 -1.96
CA ALA A 136 4.15 -1.36 -0.56
C ALA A 136 2.87 -0.64 -0.10
N LEU A 137 2.63 0.57 -0.62
CA LEU A 137 1.40 1.31 -0.38
C LEU A 137 0.19 0.66 -1.07
N ALA A 138 0.40 0.05 -2.23
CA ALA A 138 -0.64 -0.66 -2.98
C ALA A 138 -0.94 -2.05 -2.39
N ILE A 139 0.08 -2.79 -1.94
CA ILE A 139 -0.09 -4.20 -1.57
C ILE A 139 -1.06 -4.36 -0.38
N ALA A 140 -0.96 -3.50 0.63
CA ALA A 140 -1.77 -3.63 1.84
C ALA A 140 -3.30 -3.54 1.61
N PRO A 141 -3.83 -2.52 0.91
CA PRO A 141 -5.26 -2.46 0.63
C PRO A 141 -5.72 -3.59 -0.29
N PHE A 142 -4.90 -4.03 -1.25
CA PHE A 142 -5.24 -5.18 -2.09
C PHE A 142 -5.29 -6.48 -1.28
N MET A 143 -4.34 -6.72 -0.39
CA MET A 143 -4.36 -7.89 0.49
C MET A 143 -5.56 -7.85 1.45
N ALA A 144 -5.87 -6.68 2.02
CA ALA A 144 -7.04 -6.53 2.88
C ALA A 144 -8.35 -6.87 2.15
N THR A 145 -8.49 -6.41 0.91
CA THR A 145 -9.60 -6.77 0.04
C THR A 145 -9.62 -8.27 -0.23
N VAL A 146 -8.49 -8.85 -0.60
CA VAL A 146 -8.39 -10.29 -0.91
C VAL A 146 -8.83 -11.12 0.30
N TYR A 147 -8.39 -10.83 1.52
CA TYR A 147 -8.75 -11.61 2.71
C TYR A 147 -10.14 -11.31 3.30
N GLN A 148 -10.83 -10.30 2.81
CA GLN A 148 -12.27 -10.14 3.05
C GLN A 148 -13.12 -10.89 2.03
N ILE A 149 -12.53 -11.25 0.89
CA ILE A 149 -13.20 -11.85 -0.28
C ILE A 149 -12.72 -13.28 -0.54
N LEU A 150 -11.70 -13.77 0.18
CA LEU A 150 -11.19 -15.15 0.23
C LEU A 150 -11.19 -15.62 1.66
#